data_AF-A0A0A9DT33-F1
#
_entry.id   AF-A0A0A9DT33-F1
#
_cell.length_a   1.000
_cell.length_b   1.000
_cell.length_c   1.000
_cell.angle_alpha   90.00
_cell.angle_beta   90.00
_cell.angle_gamma   90.00
#
_symmetry.space_group_name_H-M   'P 1'
#
loop_
_entity.id
_entity.type
_entity.pdbx_description
1 polymer ?
#
loop_
_entity_poly.entity_id
_entity_poly.type
_entity_poly.pdbx_seq_one_letter_code
_entity_poly.pdbx_strand_id
1 'polypeptide(L)'
;MVGSSAVVGWASNGKGMVKQYYLGGKSPDECPANKGLLKLIKNKAVVVSRSDRLYLAFQLSTDYPQPHLIYAVGPEDNLPYGRSLQLPVHRNMASHSFNYTSGIASNAGRAGDGTFPRERQHGLLAMMGWGVLMPIGMMTARYFRQLDPCWFYSHMAIQVTGFAVGIAAVVLGFRINAGGLKNVDVHKSIGIAVLAMASLQVMAILARPDKTSKVRRFWNWYHHNIGRAAILLAIGNVFLGLSIAQEVSAYVVSYGVFVAVWVVAVAAFEVKRCYADDD
;
A
#
# COMPACT_ATOMS: atom_id res chain seq x y z
N MET A 1 15.00 -16.26 13.15
CA MET A 1 15.17 -17.71 12.85
C MET A 1 16.07 -18.42 13.87
N VAL A 2 16.85 -17.71 14.69
CA VAL A 2 17.67 -18.37 15.74
C VAL A 2 16.79 -19.25 16.64
N GLY A 3 17.22 -20.48 16.89
CA GLY A 3 16.50 -21.51 17.65
C GLY A 3 15.53 -22.36 16.82
N SER A 4 15.33 -22.08 15.53
CA SER A 4 14.38 -22.84 14.69
C SER A 4 15.06 -23.97 13.89
N SER A 5 14.23 -24.82 13.27
CA SER A 5 14.68 -25.79 12.27
C SER A 5 14.23 -25.35 10.88
N ALA A 6 15.02 -25.65 9.85
CA ALA A 6 14.75 -25.25 8.48
C ALA A 6 14.91 -26.42 7.50
N VAL A 7 14.17 -26.37 6.40
CA VAL A 7 14.41 -27.20 5.21
C VAL A 7 15.01 -26.28 4.16
N VAL A 8 16.19 -26.64 3.68
CA VAL A 8 16.94 -25.86 2.69
C VAL A 8 17.08 -26.71 1.43
N GLY A 9 16.66 -26.13 0.30
CA GLY A 9 16.74 -26.74 -1.01
C GLY A 9 17.62 -25.91 -1.95
N TRP A 10 18.45 -26.57 -2.74
CA TRP A 10 19.25 -25.93 -3.79
C TRP A 10 19.46 -26.89 -4.96
N ALA A 11 19.80 -26.36 -6.13
CA ALA A 11 20.11 -27.15 -7.31
C ALA A 11 21.56 -26.92 -7.72
N SER A 12 22.32 -28.01 -7.91
CA SER A 12 23.69 -27.97 -8.43
C SER A 12 23.78 -28.93 -9.61
N ASN A 13 24.28 -28.45 -10.76
CA ASN A 13 24.43 -29.25 -11.98
C ASN A 13 23.15 -30.00 -12.40
N GLY A 14 21.98 -29.34 -12.32
CA GLY A 14 20.68 -29.93 -12.64
C GLY A 14 20.13 -30.91 -11.59
N LYS A 15 20.89 -31.23 -10.54
CA LYS A 15 20.47 -32.10 -9.45
C LYS A 15 19.98 -31.28 -8.26
N GLY A 16 18.71 -31.42 -7.93
CA GLY A 16 18.11 -30.85 -6.72
C GLY A 16 18.59 -31.58 -5.46
N MET A 17 18.98 -30.83 -4.43
CA MET A 17 19.32 -31.33 -3.11
C MET A 17 18.46 -30.65 -2.05
N VAL A 18 18.03 -31.41 -1.06
CA VAL A 18 17.26 -30.93 0.08
C VAL A 18 17.88 -31.44 1.37
N LYS A 19 18.11 -30.56 2.33
CA LYS A 19 18.62 -30.91 3.66
C LYS A 19 17.92 -30.13 4.76
N GLN A 20 17.88 -30.74 5.92
CA GLN A 20 17.42 -30.10 7.14
C GLN A 20 18.58 -29.41 7.86
N TYR A 21 18.30 -28.29 8.51
CA TYR A 21 19.25 -27.53 9.32
C TYR A 21 18.64 -27.13 10.66
N TYR A 22 19.48 -27.04 11.69
CA TYR A 22 19.16 -26.36 12.93
C TYR A 22 19.81 -24.97 12.88
N LEU A 23 19.04 -23.91 13.13
CA LEU A 23 19.51 -22.52 13.03
C LEU A 23 19.85 -22.00 14.44
N GLY A 24 20.97 -22.43 15.00
CA GLY A 24 21.37 -22.13 16.39
C GLY A 24 21.90 -20.71 16.61
N GLY A 25 22.30 -20.00 15.56
CA GLY A 25 22.88 -18.66 15.65
C GLY A 25 22.94 -17.95 14.31
N LYS A 26 23.79 -16.92 14.20
CA LYS A 26 23.96 -16.14 12.95
C LYS A 26 25.21 -16.54 12.16
N SER A 27 26.09 -17.32 12.78
CA SER A 27 27.32 -17.80 12.14
C SER A 27 27.07 -19.15 11.46
N PRO A 28 27.77 -19.47 10.35
CA PRO A 28 27.59 -20.75 9.65
C PRO A 28 27.82 -21.98 10.53
N ASP A 29 28.76 -21.92 11.48
CA ASP A 29 29.06 -23.01 12.41
C ASP A 29 27.93 -23.28 13.42
N GLU A 30 27.10 -22.28 13.67
CA GLU A 30 25.92 -22.38 14.51
C GLU A 30 24.70 -22.91 13.73
N CYS A 31 24.85 -23.18 12.44
CA CYS A 31 23.80 -23.65 11.55
C CYS A 31 24.09 -25.05 10.95
N PRO A 32 24.25 -26.11 11.76
CA PRO A 32 24.68 -27.42 11.28
C PRO A 32 23.63 -28.13 10.41
N ALA A 33 24.11 -28.75 9.32
CA ALA A 33 23.32 -29.61 8.44
C ALA A 33 22.91 -30.92 9.13
N ASN A 34 21.78 -31.48 8.70
CA ASN A 34 21.16 -32.72 9.18
C ASN A 34 20.82 -32.71 10.68
N LYS A 35 20.61 -31.53 11.27
CA LYS A 35 20.12 -31.36 12.66
C LYS A 35 18.80 -30.60 12.68
N GLY A 36 18.08 -30.68 13.79
CA GLY A 36 16.83 -29.97 14.06
C GLY A 36 15.65 -30.91 14.35
N LEU A 37 14.46 -30.35 14.47
CA LEU A 37 13.25 -31.02 14.96
C LEU A 37 12.26 -31.46 13.86
N LEU A 38 12.50 -31.08 12.60
CA LEU A 38 11.61 -31.41 11.48
C LEU A 38 11.79 -32.88 11.08
N LYS A 39 10.70 -33.66 10.98
CA LYS A 39 10.73 -35.05 10.50
C LYS A 39 10.33 -35.12 9.03
N LEU A 40 11.29 -34.98 8.11
CA LEU A 40 11.03 -35.10 6.68
C LEU A 40 10.71 -36.55 6.29
N ILE A 41 9.69 -36.74 5.45
CA ILE A 41 9.39 -38.06 4.89
C ILE A 41 10.42 -38.40 3.81
N LYS A 42 11.05 -39.56 3.97
CA LYS A 42 12.09 -40.05 3.05
C LYS A 42 11.54 -40.12 1.62
N ASN A 43 12.33 -39.67 0.65
CA ASN A 43 12.00 -39.63 -0.79
C ASN A 43 10.76 -38.79 -1.16
N LYS A 44 10.29 -37.90 -0.29
CA LYS A 44 9.18 -36.98 -0.55
C LYS A 44 9.62 -35.52 -0.56
N ALA A 45 10.86 -35.27 -0.98
CA ALA A 45 11.39 -33.93 -1.18
C ALA A 45 11.99 -33.82 -2.58
N VAL A 46 11.68 -32.73 -3.29
CA VAL A 46 12.16 -32.47 -4.65
C VAL A 46 12.51 -31.00 -4.78
N VAL A 47 13.59 -30.75 -5.51
CA VAL A 47 13.98 -29.42 -5.95
C VAL A 47 14.13 -29.44 -7.45
N VAL A 48 13.46 -28.52 -8.12
CA VAL A 48 13.53 -28.33 -9.57
C VAL A 48 13.88 -26.88 -9.85
N SER A 49 14.90 -26.67 -10.68
CA SER A 49 15.19 -25.34 -11.24
C SER A 49 14.61 -25.27 -12.64
N ARG A 50 13.75 -24.29 -12.91
CA ARG A 50 13.14 -24.06 -14.23
C ARG A 50 12.90 -22.56 -14.44
N SER A 51 13.37 -22.03 -15.58
CA SER A 51 13.14 -20.63 -15.98
C SER A 51 13.44 -19.62 -14.87
N ASP A 52 14.66 -19.68 -14.34
CA ASP A 52 15.16 -18.83 -13.25
C ASP A 52 14.35 -18.90 -11.94
N ARG A 53 13.58 -19.97 -11.74
CA ARG A 53 12.82 -20.23 -10.51
C ARG A 53 13.22 -21.57 -9.92
N LEU A 54 13.44 -21.56 -8.61
CA LEU A 54 13.66 -22.75 -7.81
C LEU A 54 12.34 -23.17 -7.16
N TYR A 55 11.87 -24.37 -7.48
CA TYR A 55 10.72 -25.00 -6.86
C TYR A 55 11.23 -26.00 -5.83
N LEU A 56 10.87 -25.82 -4.57
CA LEU A 56 11.13 -26.76 -3.48
C LEU A 56 9.78 -27.30 -3.00
N ALA A 57 9.61 -28.62 -3.04
CA ALA A 57 8.50 -29.30 -2.42
C ALA A 57 9.04 -30.37 -1.47
N PHE A 58 8.43 -30.49 -0.29
CA PHE A 58 8.79 -31.51 0.69
C PHE A 58 7.56 -31.91 1.51
N GLN A 59 7.59 -33.13 2.07
CA GLN A 59 6.58 -33.60 2.99
C GLN A 59 7.15 -33.75 4.40
N LEU A 60 6.45 -33.18 5.37
CA LEU A 60 6.79 -33.23 6.80
C LEU A 60 5.79 -34.12 7.54
N SER A 61 6.29 -34.97 8.44
CA SER A 61 5.45 -35.66 9.44
C SER A 61 5.49 -34.86 10.74
N THR A 62 4.34 -34.34 11.16
CA THR A 62 4.21 -33.59 12.42
C THR A 62 2.79 -33.74 12.94
N ASP A 63 2.66 -33.88 14.26
CA ASP A 63 1.37 -33.94 14.93
C ASP A 63 0.73 -32.54 15.01
N TYR A 64 1.57 -31.49 14.99
CA TYR A 64 1.16 -30.09 15.07
C TYR A 64 1.87 -29.27 13.97
N PRO A 65 1.21 -29.01 12.82
CA PRO A 65 1.80 -28.20 11.76
C PRO A 65 1.87 -26.74 12.21
N GLN A 66 3.08 -26.16 12.15
CA GLN A 66 3.29 -24.78 12.56
C GLN A 66 2.60 -23.83 11.59
N PRO A 67 1.69 -22.95 12.04
CA PRO A 67 1.00 -22.04 11.14
C PRO A 67 1.94 -20.99 10.59
N HIS A 68 2.99 -20.60 11.30
CA HIS A 68 3.92 -19.56 10.88
C HIS A 68 5.16 -20.14 10.20
N LEU A 69 5.30 -19.88 8.91
CA LEU A 69 6.43 -20.27 8.09
C LEU A 69 7.30 -19.05 7.77
N ILE A 70 8.61 -19.25 7.83
CA ILE A 70 9.62 -18.26 7.43
C ILE A 70 10.32 -18.80 6.20
N TYR A 71 10.48 -17.94 5.21
CA TYR A 71 11.15 -18.20 3.94
C TYR A 71 12.40 -17.34 3.88
N ALA A 72 13.48 -17.91 3.34
CA ALA A 72 14.74 -17.20 3.14
C ALA A 72 15.37 -17.66 1.83
N VAL A 73 16.00 -16.73 1.12
CA VAL A 73 16.69 -16.99 -0.16
C VAL A 73 18.16 -16.63 0.01
N GLY A 74 19.04 -17.59 -0.25
CA GLY A 74 20.50 -17.42 -0.25
C GLY A 74 21.03 -16.57 -1.41
N PRO A 75 22.33 -16.23 -1.41
CA PRO A 75 22.98 -15.57 -2.53
C PRO A 75 22.98 -16.47 -3.78
N GLU A 76 23.06 -15.85 -4.95
CA GLU A 76 23.40 -16.57 -6.19
C GLU A 76 24.85 -17.09 -6.09
N ASP A 77 25.10 -18.25 -6.70
CA ASP A 77 26.41 -18.90 -6.81
C ASP A 77 27.17 -19.24 -5.52
N ASN A 78 26.54 -19.06 -4.35
CA ASN A 78 27.09 -19.44 -3.06
C ASN A 78 26.28 -20.59 -2.44
N LEU A 79 26.25 -21.73 -3.13
CA LEU A 79 25.50 -22.90 -2.70
C LEU A 79 26.22 -23.62 -1.55
N PRO A 80 25.51 -24.30 -0.62
CA PRO A 80 26.17 -25.16 0.36
C PRO A 80 26.96 -26.28 -0.34
N TYR A 81 28.29 -26.27 -0.17
CA TYR A 81 29.21 -27.23 -0.79
C TYR A 81 30.10 -27.95 0.23
N GLY A 82 30.79 -29.00 -0.21
CA GLY A 82 31.72 -29.77 0.63
C GLY A 82 31.04 -30.62 1.71
N ARG A 83 31.83 -31.04 2.72
CA ARG A 83 31.36 -31.90 3.82
C ARG A 83 30.60 -31.14 4.91
N SER A 84 30.91 -29.86 5.10
CA SER A 84 30.32 -29.01 6.15
C SER A 84 28.94 -28.47 5.78
N LEU A 85 28.66 -28.27 4.48
CA LEU A 85 27.37 -27.81 3.96
C LEU A 85 26.88 -26.53 4.66
N GLN A 86 27.81 -25.62 4.96
CA GLN A 86 27.50 -24.38 5.66
C GLN A 86 26.52 -23.51 4.87
N LEU A 87 25.61 -22.84 5.59
CA LEU A 87 24.63 -21.94 4.99
C LEU A 87 25.23 -20.53 4.84
N PRO A 88 25.13 -19.92 3.65
CA PRO A 88 25.43 -18.50 3.50
C PRO A 88 24.34 -17.64 4.14
N VAL A 89 24.65 -16.36 4.38
CA VAL A 89 23.66 -15.38 4.81
C VAL A 89 22.63 -15.18 3.68
N HIS A 90 21.35 -15.17 4.03
CA HIS A 90 20.26 -14.94 3.09
C HIS A 90 20.23 -13.49 2.60
N ARG A 91 19.89 -13.28 1.33
CA ARG A 91 19.70 -11.95 0.71
C ARG A 91 18.27 -11.44 0.79
N ASN A 92 17.30 -12.34 0.92
CA ASN A 92 15.88 -12.01 1.00
C ASN A 92 15.18 -12.96 1.97
N MET A 93 14.12 -12.48 2.63
CA MET A 93 13.32 -13.24 3.58
C MET A 93 11.87 -12.77 3.59
N ALA A 94 10.96 -13.69 3.89
CA ALA A 94 9.54 -13.43 4.03
C ALA A 94 8.94 -14.37 5.09
N SER A 95 7.72 -14.09 5.53
CA SER A 95 6.98 -14.98 6.43
C SER A 95 5.52 -15.06 6.03
N HIS A 96 4.94 -16.26 6.14
CA HIS A 96 3.53 -16.53 5.87
C HIS A 96 2.89 -17.32 7.00
N SER A 97 1.63 -17.03 7.30
CA SER A 97 0.78 -17.84 8.15
C SER A 97 -0.12 -18.71 7.28
N PHE A 98 -0.20 -20.00 7.59
CA PHE A 98 -1.04 -20.97 6.92
C PHE A 98 -2.11 -21.48 7.87
N ASN A 99 -3.36 -21.41 7.41
CA ASN A 99 -4.44 -22.15 8.03
C ASN A 99 -4.58 -23.49 7.30
N TYR A 100 -4.08 -24.56 7.90
CA TYR A 100 -4.10 -25.90 7.31
C TYR A 100 -5.51 -26.49 7.18
N THR A 101 -6.48 -25.98 7.92
CA THR A 101 -7.88 -26.41 7.83
C THR A 101 -8.58 -25.79 6.62
N SER A 102 -8.33 -24.51 6.33
CA SER A 102 -8.95 -23.79 5.21
C SER A 102 -8.10 -23.76 3.93
N GLY A 103 -6.81 -24.13 4.00
CA GLY A 103 -5.88 -24.07 2.88
C GLY A 103 -5.45 -22.66 2.46
N ILE A 104 -5.77 -21.63 3.26
CA ILE A 104 -5.47 -20.23 2.95
C ILE A 104 -4.10 -19.85 3.52
N ALA A 105 -3.25 -19.27 2.68
CA ALA A 105 -2.00 -18.64 3.06
C ALA A 105 -2.17 -17.12 3.18
N SER A 106 -1.75 -16.54 4.29
CA SER A 106 -1.68 -15.09 4.51
C SER A 106 -0.24 -14.68 4.84
N ASN A 107 0.17 -13.45 4.55
CA ASN A 107 1.49 -12.99 4.99
C ASN A 107 1.54 -12.99 6.53
N ALA A 108 2.51 -13.67 7.13
CA ALA A 108 2.77 -13.60 8.57
C ALA A 108 3.56 -12.32 8.85
N GLY A 109 2.96 -11.19 8.54
CA GLY A 109 3.29 -9.93 9.17
C GLY A 109 2.46 -9.85 10.45
N ARG A 110 3.12 -9.98 11.61
CA ARG A 110 2.59 -9.78 12.98
C ARG A 110 1.27 -10.49 13.29
N ALA A 111 1.34 -11.52 14.13
CA ALA A 111 0.18 -12.05 14.83
C ALA A 111 -0.62 -10.91 15.50
N GLY A 112 -1.87 -10.70 15.06
CA GLY A 112 -2.82 -9.76 15.65
C GLY A 112 -3.67 -9.03 14.61
N ASP A 113 -4.83 -9.61 14.30
CA ASP A 113 -6.02 -9.02 13.65
C ASP A 113 -6.09 -9.12 12.10
N GLY A 114 -7.26 -9.47 11.57
CA GLY A 114 -7.57 -9.62 10.14
C GLY A 114 -7.61 -8.29 9.38
N THR A 115 -6.69 -7.40 9.72
CA THR A 115 -6.71 -5.98 9.43
C THR A 115 -5.73 -5.72 8.31
N PHE A 116 -6.22 -5.13 7.22
CA PHE A 116 -5.40 -4.67 6.10
C PHE A 116 -4.12 -3.96 6.62
N PRO A 117 -2.93 -4.17 6.03
CA PRO A 117 -1.70 -3.50 6.48
C PRO A 117 -1.91 -2.00 6.62
N ARG A 118 -1.42 -1.40 7.72
CA ARG A 118 -1.70 0.02 8.06
C ARG A 118 -1.29 0.98 6.95
N GLU A 119 -0.21 0.64 6.24
CA GLU A 119 0.31 1.36 5.08
C GLU A 119 -0.69 1.32 3.92
N ARG A 120 -1.26 0.14 3.64
CA ARG A 120 -2.26 -0.05 2.58
C ARG A 120 -3.60 0.58 2.95
N GLN A 121 -4.00 0.50 4.22
CA GLN A 121 -5.17 1.21 4.74
C GLN A 121 -5.00 2.73 4.60
N HIS A 122 -3.85 3.27 4.99
CA HIS A 122 -3.53 4.69 4.83
C HIS A 122 -3.62 5.09 3.37
N GLY A 123 -2.96 4.34 2.48
CA GLY A 123 -2.97 4.59 1.04
C GLY A 123 -4.39 4.56 0.44
N LEU A 124 -5.20 3.56 0.80
CA LEU A 124 -6.57 3.44 0.29
C LEU A 124 -7.48 4.56 0.81
N LEU A 125 -7.44 4.86 2.11
CA LEU A 125 -8.22 5.95 2.70
C LEU A 125 -7.78 7.31 2.15
N ALA A 126 -6.48 7.54 1.98
CA ALA A 126 -5.96 8.78 1.40
C ALA A 126 -6.38 8.94 -0.06
N MET A 127 -6.29 7.86 -0.86
CA MET A 127 -6.74 7.84 -2.25
C MET A 127 -8.25 8.13 -2.35
N MET A 128 -9.08 7.46 -1.54
CA MET A 128 -10.53 7.65 -1.59
C MET A 128 -10.95 9.02 -1.05
N GLY A 129 -10.46 9.41 0.13
CA GLY A 129 -10.80 10.67 0.78
C GLY A 129 -10.25 11.89 0.03
N TRP A 130 -8.92 11.99 -0.08
CA TRP A 130 -8.24 13.14 -0.68
C TRP A 130 -8.18 13.06 -2.20
N GLY A 131 -7.96 11.87 -2.76
CA GLY A 131 -7.69 11.68 -4.18
C GLY A 131 -8.91 11.52 -5.08
N VAL A 132 -10.07 11.11 -4.55
CA VAL A 132 -11.29 10.80 -5.33
C VAL A 132 -12.47 11.68 -4.91
N LEU A 133 -12.84 11.67 -3.63
CA LEU A 133 -14.03 12.40 -3.15
C LEU A 133 -13.85 13.92 -3.28
N MET A 134 -12.66 14.48 -2.99
CA MET A 134 -12.41 15.92 -3.13
C MET A 134 -12.59 16.42 -4.58
N PRO A 135 -11.99 15.77 -5.61
CA PRO A 135 -12.28 16.09 -7.00
C PRO A 135 -13.76 15.99 -7.39
N ILE A 136 -14.47 14.94 -6.94
CA ILE A 136 -15.90 14.76 -7.24
C ILE A 136 -16.73 15.89 -6.61
N GLY A 137 -16.47 16.23 -5.35
CA GLY A 137 -17.14 17.34 -4.67
C GLY A 137 -16.94 18.68 -5.39
N MET A 138 -15.74 18.92 -5.93
CA MET A 138 -15.46 20.09 -6.76
C MET A 138 -16.30 20.10 -8.04
N MET A 139 -16.42 18.97 -8.75
CA MET A 139 -17.27 18.85 -9.94
C MET A 139 -18.72 19.24 -9.62
N THR A 140 -19.28 18.73 -8.51
CA THR A 140 -20.63 19.04 -8.05
C THR A 140 -20.84 20.55 -7.88
N ALA A 141 -19.92 21.24 -7.18
CA ALA A 141 -20.04 22.67 -6.95
C ALA A 141 -19.79 23.55 -8.17
N ARG A 142 -19.09 23.03 -9.19
CA ARG A 142 -18.73 23.79 -10.39
C ARG A 142 -19.76 23.66 -11.51
N TYR A 143 -20.24 22.45 -11.78
CA TYR A 143 -21.01 22.13 -12.99
C TYR A 143 -22.48 21.81 -12.77
N PHE A 144 -22.90 21.65 -11.51
CA PHE A 144 -24.29 21.28 -11.19
C PHE A 144 -25.04 22.39 -10.44
N ARG A 145 -24.56 23.65 -10.51
CA ARG A 145 -25.17 24.79 -9.80
C ARG A 145 -26.63 25.07 -10.16
N GLN A 146 -27.06 24.65 -11.35
CA GLN A 146 -28.46 24.73 -11.80
C GLN A 146 -29.43 23.92 -10.93
N LEU A 147 -28.93 22.93 -10.20
CA LEU A 147 -29.72 22.11 -9.27
C LEU A 147 -29.76 22.76 -7.88
N ASP A 148 -30.01 24.07 -7.77
CA ASP A 148 -30.13 24.74 -6.46
C ASP A 148 -31.42 24.29 -5.75
N PRO A 149 -31.37 23.92 -4.45
CA PRO A 149 -30.23 23.93 -3.54
C PRO A 149 -29.45 22.60 -3.46
N CYS A 150 -29.88 21.56 -4.18
CA CYS A 150 -29.31 20.21 -4.14
C CYS A 150 -27.80 20.15 -4.39
N TRP A 151 -27.26 20.98 -5.29
CA TRP A 151 -25.81 21.01 -5.56
C TRP A 151 -25.00 21.38 -4.31
N PHE A 152 -25.52 22.29 -3.49
CA PHE A 152 -24.83 22.80 -2.31
C PHE A 152 -24.75 21.72 -1.23
N TYR A 153 -25.87 21.04 -0.96
CA TYR A 153 -25.92 19.93 -0.02
C TYR A 153 -25.11 18.74 -0.50
N SER A 154 -25.16 18.41 -1.80
CA SER A 154 -24.37 17.32 -2.38
C SER A 154 -22.87 17.61 -2.30
N HIS A 155 -22.43 18.82 -2.67
CA HIS A 155 -21.05 19.25 -2.50
C HIS A 155 -20.61 19.13 -1.04
N MET A 156 -21.40 19.67 -0.11
CA MET A 156 -21.08 19.66 1.30
C MET A 156 -20.98 18.23 1.85
N ALA A 157 -21.94 17.36 1.51
CA ALA A 157 -21.93 15.96 1.92
C ALA A 157 -20.67 15.23 1.42
N ILE A 158 -20.36 15.35 0.12
CA ILE A 158 -19.18 14.71 -0.47
C ILE A 158 -17.88 15.23 0.17
N GLN A 159 -17.77 16.54 0.37
CA GLN A 159 -16.56 17.14 0.96
C GLN A 159 -16.38 16.78 2.43
N VAL A 160 -17.45 16.77 3.22
CA VAL A 160 -17.39 16.37 4.64
C VAL A 160 -17.03 14.89 4.76
N THR A 161 -17.64 14.02 3.96
CA THR A 161 -17.28 12.59 3.92
C THR A 161 -15.82 12.40 3.50
N GLY A 162 -15.39 13.06 2.43
CA GLY A 162 -13.99 12.98 1.96
C GLY A 162 -13.00 13.50 2.99
N PHE A 163 -13.34 14.58 3.70
CA PHE A 163 -12.51 15.15 4.76
C PHE A 163 -12.41 14.19 5.95
N ALA A 164 -13.52 13.62 6.41
CA ALA A 164 -13.54 12.65 7.51
C ALA A 164 -12.70 11.39 7.19
N VAL A 165 -12.87 10.83 5.99
CA VAL A 165 -12.05 9.71 5.50
C VAL A 165 -10.56 10.13 5.40
N GLY A 166 -10.30 11.34 4.92
CA GLY A 166 -8.97 11.92 4.82
C GLY A 166 -8.26 12.11 6.17
N ILE A 167 -8.99 12.53 7.20
CA ILE A 167 -8.48 12.62 8.59
C ILE A 167 -8.10 11.23 9.11
N ALA A 168 -8.96 10.22 8.91
CA ALA A 168 -8.64 8.85 9.28
C ALA A 168 -7.36 8.36 8.59
N ALA A 169 -7.18 8.69 7.30
CA ALA A 169 -5.96 8.40 6.56
C ALA A 169 -4.74 9.09 7.19
N VAL A 170 -4.82 10.39 7.52
CA VAL A 170 -3.71 11.14 8.13
C VAL A 170 -3.33 10.58 9.49
N VAL A 171 -4.31 10.29 10.36
CA VAL A 171 -4.07 9.68 11.68
C VAL A 171 -3.34 8.36 11.54
N LEU A 172 -3.70 7.54 10.56
CA LEU A 172 -3.01 6.30 10.29
C LEU A 172 -1.60 6.53 9.73
N GLY A 173 -1.44 7.52 8.85
CA GLY A 173 -0.16 7.94 8.28
C GLY A 173 0.88 8.27 9.34
N PHE A 174 0.50 9.02 10.38
CA PHE A 174 1.37 9.34 11.51
C PHE A 174 1.76 8.12 12.37
N ARG A 175 1.03 7.00 12.26
CA ARG A 175 1.27 5.78 13.02
C ARG A 175 2.08 4.72 12.23
N ILE A 176 2.45 5.01 10.99
CA ILE A 176 3.29 4.13 10.17
C ILE A 176 4.77 4.38 10.49
N ASN A 177 5.52 3.30 10.70
CA ASN A 177 6.98 3.39 10.80
C ASN A 177 7.59 3.32 9.40
N ALA A 178 8.02 4.46 8.87
CA ALA A 178 8.54 4.61 7.50
C ALA A 178 10.07 4.64 7.43
N GLY A 179 10.76 4.11 8.44
CA GLY A 179 12.23 4.08 8.50
C GLY A 179 12.85 3.42 7.27
N GLY A 180 13.82 4.11 6.64
CA GLY A 180 14.55 3.61 5.48
C GLY A 180 13.92 3.86 4.11
N LEU A 181 12.72 4.47 4.05
CA LEU A 181 12.06 4.84 2.80
C LEU A 181 12.46 6.25 2.34
N LYS A 182 12.72 6.42 1.05
CA LYS A 182 13.03 7.73 0.45
C LYS A 182 11.76 8.57 0.27
N ASN A 183 11.88 9.89 0.28
CA ASN A 183 10.81 10.86 0.01
C ASN A 183 9.62 10.88 1.00
N VAL A 184 9.68 10.15 2.11
CA VAL A 184 8.62 10.15 3.14
C VAL A 184 8.39 11.55 3.71
N ASP A 185 9.46 12.29 3.99
CA ASP A 185 9.35 13.65 4.55
C ASP A 185 8.66 14.62 3.58
N VAL A 186 8.89 14.45 2.28
CA VAL A 186 8.23 15.23 1.23
C VAL A 186 6.74 14.89 1.19
N HIS A 187 6.40 13.59 1.14
CA HIS A 187 5.00 13.14 1.16
C HIS A 187 4.24 13.62 2.40
N LYS A 188 4.90 13.55 3.57
CA LYS A 188 4.36 14.02 4.84
C LYS A 188 4.14 15.54 4.82
N SER A 189 5.12 16.31 4.34
CA SER A 189 5.02 17.77 4.25
C SER A 189 3.89 18.22 3.33
N ILE A 190 3.77 17.59 2.16
CA ILE A 190 2.65 17.85 1.23
C ILE A 190 1.32 17.45 1.86
N GLY A 191 1.26 16.28 2.52
CA GLY A 191 0.05 15.82 3.21
C GLY A 191 -0.42 16.77 4.32
N ILE A 192 0.50 17.33 5.09
CA ILE A 192 0.20 18.35 6.11
C ILE A 192 -0.31 19.63 5.45
N ALA A 193 0.30 20.07 4.34
CA ALA A 193 -0.17 21.24 3.59
C ALA A 193 -1.61 21.03 3.05
N VAL A 194 -1.90 19.85 2.49
CA VAL A 194 -3.26 19.46 2.06
C VAL A 194 -4.25 19.52 3.22
N LEU A 195 -3.89 18.93 4.37
CA LEU A 195 -4.73 18.96 5.56
C LEU A 195 -5.00 20.40 6.05
N ALA A 196 -3.97 21.24 6.09
CA ALA A 196 -4.11 22.64 6.50
C ALA A 196 -5.04 23.41 5.55
N MET A 197 -4.83 23.32 4.24
CA MET A 197 -5.70 23.97 3.25
C MET A 197 -7.14 23.44 3.30
N ALA A 198 -7.33 22.13 3.46
CA ALA A 198 -8.66 21.55 3.56
C ALA A 198 -9.39 21.97 4.85
N SER A 199 -8.67 22.06 5.98
CA SER A 199 -9.24 22.55 7.24
C SER A 199 -9.68 24.01 7.10
N LEU A 200 -8.87 24.81 6.42
CA LEU A 200 -9.19 26.18 6.01
C LEU A 200 -10.43 26.26 5.09
N GLN A 201 -10.67 25.27 4.23
CA GLN A 201 -11.90 25.17 3.43
C GLN A 201 -13.13 24.83 4.28
N VAL A 202 -13.02 23.92 5.25
CA VAL A 202 -14.12 23.59 6.17
C VAL A 202 -14.50 24.82 7.02
N MET A 203 -13.50 25.52 7.56
CA MET A 203 -13.71 26.75 8.34
C MET A 203 -14.31 27.89 7.48
N ALA A 204 -14.08 27.88 6.16
CA ALA A 204 -14.68 28.86 5.25
C ALA A 204 -16.21 28.84 5.30
N ILE A 205 -16.84 27.73 5.67
CA ILE A 205 -18.30 27.62 5.83
C ILE A 205 -18.79 28.55 6.95
N LEU A 206 -18.08 28.61 8.08
CA LEU A 206 -18.45 29.46 9.22
C LEU A 206 -18.35 30.95 8.87
N ALA A 207 -17.39 31.29 8.00
CA ALA A 207 -17.16 32.65 7.52
C ALA A 207 -17.92 32.97 6.22
N ARG A 208 -18.90 32.15 5.81
CA ARG A 208 -19.61 32.30 4.53
C ARG A 208 -20.46 33.59 4.53
N PRO A 209 -20.10 34.62 3.73
CA PRO A 209 -20.86 35.87 3.71
C PRO A 209 -22.20 35.70 2.98
N ASP A 210 -23.14 36.60 3.28
CA ASP A 210 -24.40 36.70 2.53
C ASP A 210 -24.17 36.92 1.02
N LYS A 211 -25.09 36.44 0.18
CA LYS A 211 -24.99 36.53 -1.29
C LYS A 211 -24.87 37.98 -1.78
N THR A 212 -25.42 38.95 -1.05
CA THR A 212 -25.40 40.38 -1.39
C THR A 212 -24.13 41.11 -0.95
N SER A 213 -23.29 40.48 -0.10
CA SER A 213 -22.11 41.12 0.46
C SER A 213 -20.96 41.24 -0.54
N LYS A 214 -20.29 42.40 -0.60
CA LYS A 214 -19.06 42.59 -1.39
C LYS A 214 -17.93 41.63 -0.96
N VAL A 215 -17.92 41.22 0.31
CA VAL A 215 -16.95 40.26 0.87
C VAL A 215 -17.13 38.86 0.26
N ARG A 216 -18.34 38.53 -0.23
CA ARG A 216 -18.65 37.27 -0.92
C ARG A 216 -17.71 37.02 -2.10
N ARG A 217 -17.29 38.08 -2.82
CA ARG A 217 -16.36 37.97 -3.94
C ARG A 217 -14.99 37.46 -3.50
N PHE A 218 -14.41 38.05 -2.45
CA PHE A 218 -13.12 37.62 -1.88
C PHE A 218 -13.20 36.21 -1.31
N TRP A 219 -14.28 35.91 -0.59
CA TRP A 219 -14.54 34.56 -0.07
C TRP A 219 -14.61 33.53 -1.20
N ASN A 220 -15.32 33.81 -2.29
CA ASN A 220 -15.42 32.91 -3.44
C ASN A 220 -14.05 32.71 -4.10
N TRP A 221 -13.27 33.78 -4.29
CA TRP A 221 -11.93 33.69 -4.87
C TRP A 221 -11.02 32.80 -4.01
N TYR A 222 -10.98 33.04 -2.70
CA TYR A 222 -10.22 32.25 -1.75
C TYR A 222 -10.66 30.77 -1.76
N HIS A 223 -11.96 30.52 -1.60
CA HIS A 223 -12.53 29.17 -1.51
C HIS A 223 -12.23 28.36 -2.78
N HIS A 224 -12.44 28.95 -3.96
CA HIS A 224 -12.20 28.26 -5.22
C HIS A 224 -10.71 27.98 -5.45
N ASN A 225 -9.82 28.96 -5.26
CA ASN A 225 -8.42 28.80 -5.63
C ASN A 225 -7.66 27.91 -4.65
N ILE A 226 -7.86 28.10 -3.35
CA ILE A 226 -7.22 27.26 -2.33
C ILE A 226 -7.79 25.83 -2.38
N GLY A 227 -9.09 25.66 -2.64
CA GLY A 227 -9.69 24.34 -2.84
C GLY A 227 -9.10 23.59 -4.04
N ARG A 228 -8.89 24.27 -5.18
CA ARG A 228 -8.24 23.68 -6.37
C ARG A 228 -6.79 23.32 -6.11
N ALA A 229 -6.03 24.21 -5.47
CA ALA A 229 -4.63 23.96 -5.12
C ALA A 229 -4.52 22.73 -4.19
N ALA A 230 -5.41 22.60 -3.20
CA ALA A 230 -5.46 21.45 -2.31
C ALA A 230 -5.74 20.14 -3.06
N ILE A 231 -6.66 20.15 -4.04
CA ILE A 231 -6.95 18.97 -4.87
C ILE A 231 -5.74 18.56 -5.71
N LEU A 232 -5.08 19.50 -6.39
CA LEU A 232 -3.90 19.20 -7.21
C LEU A 232 -2.75 18.64 -6.37
N LEU A 233 -2.51 19.23 -5.20
CA LEU A 233 -1.52 18.73 -4.25
C LEU A 233 -1.89 17.35 -3.70
N ALA A 234 -3.17 17.10 -3.42
CA ALA A 234 -3.65 15.79 -3.00
C ALA A 234 -3.40 14.71 -4.06
N ILE A 235 -3.74 14.97 -5.33
CA ILE A 235 -3.51 14.04 -6.44
C ILE A 235 -2.02 13.71 -6.58
N GLY A 236 -1.17 14.74 -6.62
CA GLY A 236 0.29 14.55 -6.66
C GLY A 236 0.82 13.77 -5.46
N ASN A 237 0.28 14.04 -4.26
CA ASN A 237 0.70 13.35 -3.04
C ASN A 237 0.27 11.88 -3.00
N VAL A 238 -0.87 11.53 -3.62
CA VAL A 238 -1.30 10.14 -3.78
C VAL A 238 -0.34 9.39 -4.69
N PHE A 239 0.05 9.95 -5.84
CA PHE A 239 1.06 9.33 -6.72
C PHE A 239 2.42 9.20 -6.03
N LEU A 240 2.84 10.22 -5.27
CA LEU A 240 4.06 10.15 -4.47
C LEU A 240 3.98 9.04 -3.42
N GLY A 241 2.86 8.91 -2.71
CA GLY A 241 2.65 7.83 -1.73
C GLY A 241 2.69 6.43 -2.37
N LEU A 242 2.07 6.26 -3.54
CA LEU A 242 2.13 5.02 -4.31
C LEU A 242 3.57 4.69 -4.77
N SER A 243 4.33 5.71 -5.19
CA SER A 243 5.74 5.55 -5.56
C SER A 243 6.62 5.16 -4.37
N ILE A 244 6.42 5.78 -3.19
CA ILE A 244 7.13 5.42 -1.95
C ILE A 244 6.82 3.97 -1.55
N ALA A 245 5.57 3.54 -1.72
CA ALA A 245 5.16 2.16 -1.48
C ALA A 245 5.68 1.16 -2.54
N GLN A 246 6.38 1.64 -3.58
CA GLN A 246 6.81 0.85 -4.74
C GLN A 246 5.65 0.06 -5.37
N GLU A 247 4.46 0.66 -5.35
CA GLU A 247 3.25 0.03 -5.83
C GLU A 247 3.27 -0.05 -7.36
N VAL A 248 3.11 -1.25 -7.91
CA VAL A 248 3.06 -1.50 -9.37
C VAL A 248 1.79 -2.25 -9.78
N SER A 249 0.86 -2.43 -8.85
CA SER A 249 -0.39 -3.16 -9.10
C SER A 249 -1.49 -2.29 -9.72
N ALA A 250 -2.69 -2.89 -9.81
CA ALA A 250 -3.93 -2.26 -10.26
C ALA A 250 -4.28 -0.95 -9.53
N TYR A 251 -3.72 -0.65 -8.34
CA TYR A 251 -3.97 0.62 -7.66
C TYR A 251 -3.42 1.84 -8.42
N VAL A 252 -2.19 1.75 -8.95
CA VAL A 252 -1.60 2.86 -9.72
C VAL A 252 -2.37 3.06 -11.02
N VAL A 253 -2.67 1.95 -11.70
CA VAL A 253 -3.43 1.98 -12.97
C VAL A 253 -4.84 2.52 -12.74
N SER A 254 -5.57 2.01 -11.74
CA SER A 254 -6.95 2.46 -11.47
C SER A 254 -7.01 3.92 -11.05
N TYR A 255 -6.08 4.38 -10.21
CA TYR A 255 -6.03 5.79 -9.85
C TYR A 255 -5.63 6.68 -11.04
N GLY A 256 -4.67 6.26 -11.86
CA GLY A 256 -4.30 6.95 -13.09
C GLY A 256 -5.47 7.08 -14.08
N VAL A 257 -6.21 5.99 -14.28
CA VAL A 257 -7.45 5.99 -15.11
C VAL A 257 -8.49 6.94 -14.53
N PHE A 258 -8.71 6.92 -13.21
CA PHE A 258 -9.63 7.85 -12.55
C PHE A 258 -9.24 9.31 -12.80
N VAL A 259 -7.97 9.66 -12.61
CA VAL A 259 -7.48 11.03 -12.84
C VAL A 259 -7.64 11.42 -14.31
N ALA A 260 -7.33 10.53 -15.25
CA ALA A 260 -7.51 10.79 -16.68
C ALA A 260 -8.98 11.04 -17.04
N VAL A 261 -9.90 10.18 -16.56
CA VAL A 261 -11.34 10.34 -16.76
C VAL A 261 -11.83 11.66 -16.13
N TRP A 262 -11.36 11.98 -14.93
CA TRP A 262 -11.71 13.23 -14.26
C TRP A 262 -11.24 14.47 -15.04
N VAL A 263 -10.02 14.48 -15.56
CA VAL A 263 -9.51 15.57 -16.40
C VAL A 263 -10.32 15.72 -17.69
N VAL A 264 -10.62 14.62 -18.37
CA VAL A 264 -11.46 14.62 -19.59
C VAL A 264 -12.86 15.14 -19.28
N ALA A 265 -13.46 14.71 -18.17
CA ALA A 265 -14.77 15.19 -17.74
C ALA A 265 -14.74 16.70 -17.45
N VAL A 266 -13.74 17.19 -16.72
CA VAL A 266 -13.54 18.63 -16.48
C VAL A 266 -13.46 19.37 -17.82
N ALA A 267 -12.60 18.93 -18.74
CA ALA A 267 -12.45 19.57 -20.04
C ALA A 267 -13.78 19.62 -20.82
N ALA A 268 -14.50 18.49 -20.88
CA ALA A 268 -15.79 18.42 -21.56
C ALA A 268 -16.83 19.38 -20.96
N PHE A 269 -16.91 19.47 -19.62
CA PHE A 269 -17.82 20.39 -18.96
C PHE A 269 -17.43 21.87 -19.13
N GLU A 270 -16.14 22.21 -19.15
CA GLU A 270 -15.68 23.58 -19.44
C GLU A 270 -16.00 23.97 -20.89
N VAL A 271 -15.74 23.09 -21.86
CA VAL A 271 -16.06 23.32 -23.27
C VAL A 271 -17.56 23.59 -23.43
N LYS A 272 -18.42 22.72 -22.86
CA LYS A 272 -19.87 22.92 -22.89
C LYS A 272 -20.28 24.26 -22.28
N ARG A 273 -19.63 24.69 -21.20
CA ARG A 273 -19.95 25.95 -20.53
C ARG A 273 -19.57 27.16 -21.38
N CYS A 274 -18.40 27.13 -22.04
CA CYS A 274 -18.00 28.21 -22.95
C CYS A 274 -19.02 28.39 -24.08
N TYR A 275 -19.47 27.30 -24.71
CA TYR A 275 -20.49 27.39 -25.76
C TYR A 275 -21.87 27.85 -25.25
N ALA A 276 -22.24 27.52 -24.01
CA ALA A 276 -23.50 27.97 -23.43
C ALA A 276 -23.50 29.43 -22.97
N ASP A 277 -22.33 30.05 -22.82
CA ASP A 277 -22.19 31.48 -22.51
C ASP A 277 -22.15 32.35 -23.79
N ASP A 278 -22.03 31.73 -24.99
CA ASP A 278 -21.99 32.38 -26.32
C ASP A 278 -23.37 32.45 -27.03
N ASP A 279 -24.37 31.70 -26.55
CA ASP A 279 -25.78 31.70 -27.02
C ASP A 279 -26.69 32.61 -26.16
#